data_AF-A0A7W1KV82-F1
#
_entry.id   AF-A0A7W1KV82-F1
#
_cell.length_a   1.000
_cell.length_b   1.000
_cell.length_c   1.000
_cell.angle_alpha   90.00
_cell.angle_beta   90.00
_cell.angle_gamma   90.00
#
_symmetry.space_group_name_H-M   'P 1'
#
loop_
_entity.id
_entity.type
_entity.pdbx_description
1 polymer ?
#
loop_
_entity_poly.entity_id
_entity_poly.type
_entity_poly.pdbx_seq_one_letter_code
_entity_poly.pdbx_strand_id
1 'polypeptide(L)'
;IKGSKVLGVGVAFKAGVDDLRGSPSLMVLESLASRGAEVVYHDPFVPSCEIGGERRSSVPLDATTVGTQDIVVLLTPHAGLDVHALVNTAAMVFDTRGVTVGIDAPHVVRL
;
A
#
# COMPACT_ATOMS: atom_id res chain seq x y z
N ILE A 1 -8.38 12.81 -4.15
CA ILE A 1 -7.05 12.33 -4.62
C ILE A 1 -5.99 13.41 -4.41
N LYS A 2 -6.14 14.63 -4.96
CA LYS A 2 -5.16 15.69 -4.69
C LYS A 2 -5.05 15.98 -3.19
N GLY A 3 -3.84 15.89 -2.64
CA GLY A 3 -3.54 16.06 -1.21
C GLY A 3 -3.91 14.88 -0.31
N SER A 4 -4.44 13.79 -0.86
CA SER A 4 -4.74 12.59 -0.08
C SER A 4 -3.46 11.82 0.23
N LYS A 5 -3.31 11.38 1.48
CA LYS A 5 -2.18 10.55 1.94
C LYS A 5 -2.49 9.08 1.73
N VAL A 6 -1.71 8.42 0.88
CA VAL A 6 -1.93 7.03 0.48
C VAL A 6 -0.71 6.20 0.84
N LEU A 7 -0.94 5.11 1.58
CA LEU A 7 0.03 4.05 1.78
C LEU A 7 -0.30 2.84 0.90
N GLY A 8 0.58 2.53 -0.05
CA GLY A 8 0.56 1.26 -0.78
C GLY A 8 1.26 0.16 0.00
N VAL A 9 0.60 -0.97 0.22
CA VAL A 9 1.23 -2.17 0.81
C VAL A 9 1.53 -3.17 -0.30
N GLY A 10 2.82 -3.32 -0.58
CA GLY A 10 3.38 -4.07 -1.70
C GLY A 10 3.50 -3.23 -2.97
N VAL A 11 4.66 -3.28 -3.61
CA VAL A 11 4.91 -2.65 -4.92
C VAL A 11 5.48 -3.64 -5.93
N ALA A 12 6.02 -4.77 -5.49
CA ALA A 12 6.47 -5.85 -6.35
C ALA A 12 5.35 -6.42 -7.24
N PHE A 13 5.73 -6.95 -8.40
CA PHE A 13 4.84 -7.62 -9.36
C PHE A 13 4.14 -8.84 -8.76
N LYS A 14 4.80 -9.53 -7.82
CA LYS A 14 4.22 -10.66 -7.07
C LYS A 14 4.84 -10.74 -5.68
N ALA A 15 4.16 -11.42 -4.76
CA ALA A 15 4.65 -11.61 -3.41
C ALA A 15 5.97 -12.41 -3.40
N GLY A 16 6.87 -12.02 -2.50
CA GLY A 16 8.13 -12.74 -2.22
C GLY A 16 9.29 -12.46 -3.18
N VAL A 17 9.17 -11.47 -4.06
CA VAL A 17 10.24 -11.04 -4.98
C VAL A 17 10.33 -9.52 -5.02
N ASP A 18 11.43 -9.00 -5.58
CA ASP A 18 11.72 -7.58 -5.77
C ASP A 18 11.42 -7.08 -7.20
N ASP A 19 10.88 -7.94 -8.08
CA ASP A 19 10.65 -7.61 -9.49
C ASP A 19 9.53 -6.58 -9.65
N LEU A 20 9.87 -5.42 -10.23
CA LEU A 20 8.95 -4.33 -10.52
C LEU A 20 8.44 -4.31 -11.96
N ARG A 21 9.01 -5.14 -12.84
CA ARG A 21 8.70 -5.07 -14.29
C ARG A 21 7.25 -5.45 -14.51
N GLY A 22 6.50 -4.51 -15.09
CA GLY A 22 5.07 -4.67 -15.34
C GLY A 22 4.23 -4.79 -14.05
N SER A 23 4.73 -4.32 -12.90
CA SER A 23 3.99 -4.35 -11.65
C SER A 23 2.70 -3.51 -11.75
N PRO A 24 1.50 -4.12 -11.64
CA PRO A 24 0.25 -3.37 -11.60
C PRO A 24 0.18 -2.47 -10.35
N SER A 25 0.77 -2.93 -9.24
CA SER A 25 0.85 -2.20 -7.98
C SER A 25 1.62 -0.88 -8.15
N LEU A 26 2.77 -0.93 -8.83
CA LEU A 26 3.54 0.27 -9.15
C LEU A 26 2.75 1.23 -10.03
N MET A 27 2.09 0.73 -11.09
CA MET A 27 1.27 1.56 -11.98
C MET A 27 0.12 2.26 -11.25
N VAL A 28 -0.51 1.60 -10.27
CA VAL A 28 -1.55 2.21 -9.43
C VAL A 28 -0.96 3.37 -8.61
N LEU A 29 0.18 3.15 -7.94
CA LEU A 29 0.84 4.17 -7.13
C LEU A 29 1.32 5.37 -7.95
N GLU A 30 1.88 5.12 -9.15
CA GLU A 30 2.25 6.17 -10.11
C GLU A 30 1.03 6.97 -10.56
N SER A 31 -0.10 6.29 -10.86
CA SER A 31 -1.33 6.97 -11.27
C SER A 31 -1.87 7.86 -10.15
N LEU A 32 -1.85 7.39 -8.90
CA LEU A 32 -2.26 8.18 -7.74
C LEU A 32 -1.35 9.40 -7.52
N ALA A 33 -0.03 9.21 -7.59
CA ALA A 33 0.94 10.29 -7.49
C ALA A 33 0.75 11.33 -8.60
N SER A 34 0.54 10.90 -9.85
CA SER A 34 0.30 11.80 -11.01
C SER A 34 -0.97 12.66 -10.85
N ARG A 35 -1.93 12.19 -10.05
CA ARG A 35 -3.18 12.89 -9.71
C ARG A 35 -3.05 13.76 -8.45
N GLY A 36 -1.84 13.88 -7.90
CA GLY A 36 -1.51 14.73 -6.76
C GLY A 36 -1.73 14.10 -5.39
N ALA A 37 -1.81 12.77 -5.28
CA ALA A 37 -1.77 12.11 -3.98
C ALA A 37 -0.36 12.12 -3.39
N GLU A 38 -0.26 12.21 -2.07
CA GLU A 38 0.98 12.00 -1.32
C GLU A 38 1.15 10.49 -1.11
N VAL A 39 1.95 9.87 -1.96
CA VAL A 39 2.11 8.40 -1.98
C VAL A 39 3.36 7.98 -1.22
N VAL A 40 3.16 7.12 -0.23
CA VAL A 40 4.21 6.31 0.40
C VAL A 40 3.91 4.83 0.16
N TYR A 41 4.91 3.97 0.29
CA TYR A 41 4.71 2.52 0.14
C TYR A 41 5.54 1.75 1.14
N HIS A 42 5.04 0.56 1.51
CA HIS A 42 5.79 -0.45 2.23
C HIS A 42 5.91 -1.70 1.35
N ASP A 43 7.14 -2.15 1.16
CA ASP A 43 7.47 -3.44 0.57
C ASP A 43 8.81 -3.93 1.17
N PRO A 44 8.85 -5.12 1.79
CA PRO A 44 10.07 -5.63 2.41
C PRO A 44 11.12 -6.14 1.41
N PHE A 45 10.74 -6.37 0.15
CA PHE A 45 11.64 -6.84 -0.92
C PHE A 45 12.12 -5.70 -1.82
N VAL A 46 11.37 -4.60 -1.88
CA VAL A 46 11.71 -3.42 -2.69
C VAL A 46 12.08 -2.24 -1.77
N PRO A 47 13.37 -2.03 -1.43
CA PRO A 47 13.78 -0.98 -0.49
C PRO A 47 13.65 0.43 -1.06
N SER A 48 13.74 0.58 -2.39
CA SER A 48 13.54 1.86 -3.08
C SER A 48 13.04 1.64 -4.50
N CYS A 49 12.13 2.48 -4.98
CA CYS A 49 11.67 2.51 -6.37
C CYS A 49 11.34 3.94 -6.79
N GLU A 50 11.14 4.15 -8.09
CA GLU A 50 10.65 5.42 -8.63
C GLU A 50 9.13 5.38 -8.68
N ILE A 51 8.47 6.41 -8.15
CA ILE A 51 7.01 6.57 -8.24
C ILE A 51 6.77 8.02 -8.64
N GLY A 52 6.05 8.27 -9.73
CA GLY A 52 5.71 9.64 -10.15
C GLY A 52 6.94 10.54 -10.38
N GLY A 53 8.03 9.99 -10.92
CA GLY A 53 9.27 10.74 -11.21
C GLY A 53 10.18 11.00 -10.00
N GLU A 54 9.80 10.52 -8.81
CA GLU A 54 10.59 10.68 -7.59
C GLU A 54 11.02 9.32 -7.03
N ARG A 55 12.28 9.22 -6.63
CA ARG A 55 12.79 8.04 -5.91
C ARG A 55 12.24 8.04 -4.48
N ARG A 56 11.50 7.01 -4.12
CA ARG A 56 10.94 6.81 -2.78
C ARG A 56 11.47 5.53 -2.14
N SER A 57 11.72 5.60 -0.85
CA SER A 57 12.12 4.44 -0.04
C SER A 57 10.90 3.78 0.60
N SER A 58 10.99 2.46 0.78
CA SER A 58 10.00 1.69 1.54
C SER A 58 9.95 2.20 2.97
N VAL A 59 8.75 2.56 3.44
CA VAL A 59 8.52 3.03 4.82
C VAL A 59 8.26 1.85 5.75
N PRO A 60 8.51 1.96 7.06
CA PRO A 60 8.09 0.93 8.01
C PRO A 60 6.58 0.72 8.00
N LEU A 61 6.14 -0.53 8.18
CA LEU A 61 4.71 -0.85 8.34
C LEU A 61 4.36 -0.90 9.83
N ASP A 62 4.42 0.25 10.48
CA ASP A 62 4.10 0.42 11.90
C ASP A 62 2.84 1.25 12.11
N ALA A 63 2.36 1.29 13.36
CA ALA A 63 1.12 1.98 13.70
C ALA A 63 1.18 3.49 13.41
N THR A 64 2.35 4.12 13.58
CA THR A 64 2.56 5.54 13.28
C THR A 64 2.40 5.81 11.79
N THR A 65 3.06 5.00 10.96
CA THR A 65 3.02 5.14 9.52
C THR A 65 1.62 4.89 9.00
N VAL A 66 0.95 3.81 9.46
CA VAL A 66 -0.41 3.46 9.05
C VAL A 66 -1.44 4.51 9.52
N GLY A 67 -1.37 4.95 10.77
CA GLY A 67 -2.35 5.85 11.37
C GLY A 67 -2.28 7.30 10.89
N THR A 68 -1.22 7.67 10.14
CA THR A 68 -1.05 9.01 9.56
C THR A 68 -1.56 9.14 8.13
N GLN A 69 -2.09 8.05 7.56
CA GLN A 69 -2.58 7.99 6.19
C GLN A 69 -4.11 8.10 6.15
N ASP A 70 -4.62 8.69 5.08
CA ASP A 70 -6.07 8.72 4.84
C ASP A 70 -6.57 7.35 4.39
N ILE A 71 -5.75 6.60 3.64
CA ILE A 71 -6.09 5.29 3.13
C ILE A 71 -4.87 4.39 2.97
N VAL A 72 -5.05 3.11 3.31
CA VAL A 72 -4.11 2.04 3.02
C VAL A 72 -4.66 1.19 1.87
N VAL A 73 -3.86 0.99 0.83
CA VAL A 73 -4.23 0.19 -0.35
C VAL A 73 -3.40 -1.09 -0.34
N LEU A 74 -4.06 -2.23 -0.20
CA LEU A 74 -3.40 -3.55 -0.24
C LEU A 74 -3.27 -3.99 -1.69
N LEU A 75 -2.03 -4.00 -2.20
CA LEU A 75 -1.71 -4.24 -3.60
C LEU A 75 -1.01 -5.60 -3.79
N THR A 76 0.17 -5.76 -3.18
CA THR A 76 0.94 -7.01 -3.19
C THR A 76 1.28 -7.41 -1.75
N PRO A 77 0.33 -7.92 -0.96
CA PRO A 77 0.58 -8.34 0.42
C PRO A 77 1.59 -9.50 0.43
N HIS A 78 2.72 -9.27 1.08
CA HIS A 78 3.76 -10.29 1.29
C HIS A 78 3.42 -11.17 2.50
N ALA A 79 4.04 -12.35 2.58
CA ALA A 79 3.92 -13.20 3.74
C ALA A 79 4.38 -12.46 5.01
N GLY A 80 3.68 -12.67 6.13
CA GLY A 80 3.98 -12.02 7.40
C GLY A 80 3.27 -10.68 7.64
N LEU A 81 2.42 -10.23 6.71
CA LEU A 81 1.55 -9.08 6.95
C LEU A 81 0.56 -9.36 8.08
N ASP A 82 0.65 -8.60 9.18
CA ASP A 82 -0.37 -8.59 10.23
C ASP A 82 -1.57 -7.72 9.78
N VAL A 83 -2.51 -8.36 9.08
CA VAL A 83 -3.68 -7.69 8.53
C VAL A 83 -4.59 -7.14 9.63
N HIS A 84 -4.68 -7.82 10.78
CA HIS A 84 -5.51 -7.35 11.89
C HIS A 84 -4.95 -6.07 12.51
N ALA A 85 -3.65 -6.02 12.80
CA ALA A 85 -3.01 -4.80 13.31
C ALA A 85 -3.13 -3.63 12.33
N LEU A 86 -2.97 -3.90 11.03
CA LEU A 86 -3.12 -2.90 9.98
C LEU A 86 -4.55 -2.35 9.93
N VAL A 87 -5.57 -3.22 9.87
CA VAL A 87 -6.97 -2.80 9.82
C VAL A 87 -7.37 -2.04 11.09
N ASN A 88 -6.89 -2.46 12.26
CA ASN A 88 -7.20 -1.78 13.52
C ASN A 88 -6.63 -0.36 13.61
N THR A 89 -5.58 -0.06 12.84
CA THR A 89 -4.89 1.24 12.90
C THR A 89 -5.27 2.16 11.74
N ALA A 90 -5.56 1.60 10.57
CA ALA A 90 -5.83 2.38 9.36
C ALA A 90 -7.17 3.13 9.45
N ALA A 91 -7.19 4.37 8.97
CA ALA A 91 -8.44 5.14 8.84
C ALA A 91 -9.39 4.52 7.79
N MET A 92 -8.83 4.00 6.69
CA MET A 92 -9.54 3.26 5.65
C MET A 92 -8.60 2.23 5.01
N VAL A 93 -9.13 1.07 4.65
CA VAL A 93 -8.40 0.02 3.92
C VAL A 93 -9.13 -0.29 2.63
N PHE A 94 -8.41 -0.23 1.52
CA PHE A 94 -8.86 -0.72 0.22
C PHE A 94 -8.12 -2.00 -0.13
N ASP A 95 -8.81 -3.12 -0.07
CA ASP A 95 -8.25 -4.45 -0.27
C ASP A 95 -8.53 -4.95 -1.69
N THR A 96 -7.50 -4.95 -2.53
CA THR A 96 -7.58 -5.42 -3.92
C THR A 96 -7.33 -6.94 -4.05
N ARG A 97 -7.00 -7.61 -2.95
CA ARG A 97 -6.48 -8.99 -2.94
C ARG A 97 -7.29 -9.95 -2.06
N GLY A 98 -8.25 -9.44 -1.30
CA GLY A 98 -9.09 -10.22 -0.41
C GLY A 98 -8.37 -10.73 0.84
N VAL A 99 -7.21 -10.16 1.21
CA VAL A 99 -6.47 -10.60 2.41
C VAL A 99 -7.15 -10.24 3.72
N THR A 100 -8.14 -9.35 3.67
CA THR A 100 -8.98 -8.96 4.81
C THR A 100 -10.24 -9.83 4.94
N VAL A 101 -10.46 -10.84 4.10
CA VAL A 101 -11.64 -11.71 4.21
C VAL A 101 -11.75 -12.31 5.61
N GLY A 102 -12.94 -12.21 6.21
CA GLY A 102 -13.19 -12.62 7.61
C GLY A 102 -13.04 -11.49 8.64
N ILE A 103 -12.56 -10.31 8.24
CA ILE A 103 -12.54 -9.12 9.11
C ILE A 103 -13.76 -8.26 8.83
N ASP A 104 -14.70 -8.18 9.78
CA ASP A 104 -15.86 -7.30 9.66
C ASP A 104 -15.54 -5.92 10.24
N ALA A 105 -15.32 -4.95 9.35
CA ALA A 105 -14.92 -3.60 9.71
C ALA A 105 -15.49 -2.59 8.70
N PRO A 106 -16.19 -1.53 9.14
CA PRO A 106 -16.92 -0.63 8.25
C PRO A 106 -16.01 0.23 7.37
N HIS A 107 -14.73 0.36 7.73
CA HIS A 107 -13.72 1.11 6.99
C HIS A 107 -12.87 0.25 6.05
N VAL A 108 -13.25 -1.02 5.86
CA VAL A 108 -12.62 -1.93 4.89
C VAL A 108 -13.50 -2.06 3.66
N VAL A 109 -12.96 -1.68 2.50
CA VAL A 109 -13.59 -1.84 1.19
C VAL A 109 -12.81 -2.91 0.43
N ARG A 110 -13.51 -3.87 -0.17
CA ARG A 110 -12.94 -4.96 -0.97
C ARG A 110 -13.39 -4.85 -2.42
N LEU A 111 -12.50 -5.24 -3.34
CA LEU A 111 -12.78 -5.38 -4.77
C LEU A 111 -13.28 -6.77 -5.12
#